data_AF-A0A534Q356-F1
#
_entry.id   AF-A0A534Q356-F1
#
_cell.length_a   1.000
_cell.length_b   1.000
_cell.length_c   1.000
_cell.angle_alpha   90.00
_cell.angle_beta   90.00
_cell.angle_gamma   90.00
#
_symmetry.space_group_name_H-M   'P 1'
#
loop_
_entity.id
_entity.type
_entity.pdbx_description
1 polymer ?
#
loop_
_entity_poly.entity_id
_entity_poly.type
_entity_poly.pdbx_seq_one_letter_code
_entity_poly.pdbx_strand_id
1 'polypeptide(L)'
;LYESSAIVEYLEEKYPTPPLLPRDPGARAMVRIEELECLLYLAEAFRAVAAQAFFTPPEKRDPDALATARTDVRQQLQQLETRVAKRKGRFVAGDDFSRADCTWLPFVEIAARAGADLDPATMPRLVDWRSSMRARPSYDRSYPPHWRTK
;
A
#
# COMPACT_ATOMS: atom_id res chain seq x y z
N LEU A 1 6.99 14.24 16.81
CA LEU A 1 6.07 13.11 16.56
C LEU A 1 6.84 12.04 15.82
N TYR A 2 6.79 10.80 16.30
CA TYR A 2 7.30 9.60 15.63
C TYR A 2 6.15 8.57 15.61
N GLU A 3 6.24 7.55 14.75
CA GLU A 3 5.12 6.74 14.21
C GLU A 3 4.33 7.41 13.09
N SER A 4 4.35 6.80 11.90
CA SER A 4 3.68 7.34 10.71
C SER A 4 2.18 7.51 10.90
N SER A 5 1.51 6.52 11.50
CA SER A 5 0.05 6.57 11.76
C SER A 5 -0.32 7.71 12.72
N ALA A 6 0.50 7.95 13.76
CA ALA A 6 0.27 9.06 14.69
C ALA A 6 0.52 10.42 14.03
N ILE A 7 1.54 10.52 13.17
CA ILE A 7 1.80 11.73 12.38
C ILE A 7 0.63 12.02 11.44
N VAL A 8 0.11 11.01 10.74
CA VAL A 8 -1.02 11.17 9.81
C VAL A 8 -2.32 11.54 10.54
N GLU A 9 -2.60 10.95 11.71
CA GLU A 9 -3.75 11.37 12.54
C GLU A 9 -3.59 12.83 13.00
N TYR A 10 -2.41 13.21 13.50
CA TYR A 10 -2.13 14.59 13.87
C TYR A 10 -2.33 15.58 12.71
N LEU A 11 -1.90 15.22 11.50
CA LEU A 11 -2.09 16.05 10.31
C LEU A 11 -3.57 16.19 9.94
N GLU A 12 -4.35 15.11 10.05
CA GLU A 12 -5.80 15.14 9.82
C GLU A 12 -6.53 16.04 10.83
N GLU A 13 -6.14 15.98 12.11
CA GLU A 13 -6.71 16.81 13.18
C GLU A 13 -6.30 18.28 13.06
N LYS A 14 -5.02 18.54 12.74
CA LYS A 14 -4.48 19.90 12.66
C LYS A 14 -4.82 20.60 11.35
N TYR A 15 -4.92 19.86 10.25
CA TYR A 15 -5.17 20.37 8.92
C TYR A 15 -6.36 19.61 8.28
N PRO A 16 -7.60 19.83 8.75
CA PRO A 16 -8.77 19.01 8.39
C PRO A 16 -9.31 19.24 6.97
N THR A 17 -8.58 19.97 6.11
CA THR A 17 -9.00 20.30 4.75
C THR A 17 -7.81 20.24 3.79
N PRO A 18 -7.89 19.41 2.73
CA PRO A 18 -8.95 18.44 2.45
C PRO A 18 -8.92 17.25 3.45
N PRO A 19 -10.09 16.72 3.86
CA PRO A 19 -10.14 15.60 4.81
C PRO A 19 -9.67 14.29 4.14
N LEU A 20 -8.87 13.50 4.86
CA LEU A 20 -8.48 12.14 4.45
C LEU A 20 -9.18 11.06 5.29
N LEU A 21 -9.98 11.46 6.27
CA LEU A 21 -10.98 10.61 6.90
C LEU A 21 -12.40 11.11 6.57
N PRO A 22 -13.33 10.21 6.22
CA PRO A 22 -14.74 10.54 6.08
C PRO A 22 -15.31 11.15 7.37
N ARG A 23 -16.49 11.79 7.26
CA ARG A 23 -17.25 12.25 8.44
C ARG A 23 -18.14 11.14 9.01
N ASP A 24 -18.70 10.30 8.14
CA ASP A 24 -19.53 9.18 8.55
C ASP A 24 -18.71 8.18 9.39
N PRO A 25 -19.15 7.83 10.62
CA PRO A 25 -18.41 6.92 11.49
C PRO A 25 -18.15 5.54 10.86
N GLY A 26 -19.08 5.01 10.07
CA GLY A 26 -18.92 3.72 9.40
C GLY A 26 -17.83 3.77 8.34
N ALA A 27 -17.86 4.78 7.47
CA ALA A 27 -16.83 5.01 6.47
C ALA A 27 -15.45 5.28 7.11
N ARG A 28 -15.40 6.00 8.23
CA ARG A 28 -14.15 6.19 9.02
C ARG A 28 -13.60 4.88 9.55
N ALA A 29 -14.46 4.01 10.08
CA ALA A 29 -14.06 2.69 10.54
C ALA A 29 -13.47 1.87 9.41
N MET A 30 -14.04 1.96 8.20
CA MET A 30 -13.51 1.26 7.02
C MET A 30 -12.10 1.73 6.62
N VAL A 31 -11.83 3.03 6.66
CA VAL A 31 -10.47 3.54 6.42
C VAL A 31 -9.48 2.96 7.42
N ARG A 32 -9.84 2.96 8.71
CA ARG A 32 -8.98 2.44 9.78
C ARG A 32 -8.76 0.93 9.69
N ILE A 33 -9.79 0.17 9.32
CA ILE A 33 -9.66 -1.27 9.05
C ILE A 33 -8.61 -1.48 7.95
N GLU A 34 -8.68 -0.76 6.84
CA GLU A 34 -7.72 -0.95 5.75
C GLU A 34 -6.30 -0.47 6.08
N GLU A 35 -6.14 0.56 6.92
CA GLU A 35 -4.84 0.93 7.46
C GLU A 35 -4.24 -0.20 8.32
N LEU A 36 -5.04 -0.79 9.21
CA LEU A 36 -4.62 -1.92 10.05
C LEU A 36 -4.35 -3.18 9.23
N GLU A 37 -5.17 -3.49 8.23
CA GLU A 37 -4.95 -4.59 7.29
C GLU A 37 -3.58 -4.46 6.60
N CYS A 38 -3.25 -3.26 6.15
CA CYS A 38 -1.96 -3.00 5.53
C CYS A 38 -0.81 -3.14 6.52
N LEU A 39 -0.91 -2.49 7.69
CA LEU A 39 0.21 -2.38 8.63
C LEU A 39 0.46 -3.66 9.45
N LEU A 40 -0.58 -4.43 9.74
CA LEU A 40 -0.48 -5.65 10.54
C LEU A 40 -0.24 -6.90 9.69
N TYR A 41 -0.71 -6.93 8.43
CA TYR A 41 -0.64 -8.14 7.61
C TYR A 41 0.26 -7.97 6.37
N LEU A 42 0.01 -6.98 5.50
CA LEU A 42 0.87 -6.78 4.34
C LEU A 42 2.30 -6.40 4.76
N ALA A 43 2.44 -5.43 5.66
CA ALA A 43 3.74 -4.96 6.11
C ALA A 43 4.54 -6.05 6.82
N GLU A 44 3.85 -6.93 7.57
CA GLU A 44 4.46 -8.11 8.20
C GLU A 44 4.98 -9.09 7.14
N ALA A 45 4.12 -9.52 6.20
CA ALA A 45 4.51 -10.41 5.10
C ALA A 45 5.67 -9.82 4.27
N PHE A 46 5.67 -8.51 4.09
CA PHE A 46 6.70 -7.80 3.35
C PHE A 46 8.08 -7.82 4.04
N ARG A 47 8.18 -8.04 5.36
CA ARG A 47 9.48 -8.08 6.06
C ARG A 47 10.40 -9.16 5.50
N ALA A 48 9.87 -10.33 5.17
CA ALA A 48 10.66 -11.42 4.57
C ALA A 48 11.19 -11.04 3.18
N VAL A 49 10.35 -10.39 2.36
CA VAL A 49 10.77 -9.83 1.06
C VAL A 49 11.85 -8.77 1.27
N ALA A 50 11.69 -7.87 2.23
CA ALA A 50 12.65 -6.81 2.48
C ALA A 50 14.02 -7.32 2.94
N ALA A 51 14.02 -8.30 3.85
CA ALA A 51 15.23 -8.97 4.32
C ALA A 51 16.05 -9.53 3.16
N GLN A 52 15.40 -10.24 2.22
CA GLN A 52 16.07 -10.84 1.07
C GLN A 52 16.39 -9.82 -0.04
N ALA A 53 15.43 -8.97 -0.43
CA ALA A 53 15.54 -8.11 -1.60
C ALA A 53 16.32 -6.81 -1.38
N PHE A 54 16.39 -6.30 -0.14
CA PHE A 54 17.01 -5.00 0.15
C PHE A 54 18.14 -5.06 1.18
N PHE A 55 18.06 -5.94 2.17
CA PHE A 55 19.05 -5.99 3.26
C PHE A 55 20.07 -7.13 3.15
N THR A 56 19.85 -8.08 2.25
CA THR A 56 20.79 -9.16 1.94
C THR A 56 21.55 -8.86 0.64
N PRO A 57 22.90 -8.89 0.64
CA PRO A 57 23.69 -8.75 -0.57
C PRO A 57 23.26 -9.76 -1.65
N PRO A 58 23.20 -9.38 -2.94
CA PRO A 58 22.69 -10.25 -4.01
C PRO A 58 23.25 -11.68 -4.02
N GLU A 59 24.54 -11.83 -3.75
CA GLU A 59 25.27 -13.09 -3.73
C GLU A 59 24.95 -14.00 -2.52
N LYS A 60 24.28 -13.47 -1.49
CA LYS A 60 23.88 -14.18 -0.27
C LYS A 60 22.38 -14.43 -0.18
N ARG A 61 21.61 -14.03 -1.19
CA ARG A 61 20.16 -14.20 -1.19
C ARG A 61 19.79 -15.65 -1.34
N ASP A 62 18.76 -16.05 -0.60
CA ASP A 62 18.11 -17.34 -0.80
C ASP A 62 16.98 -17.17 -1.84
N PRO A 63 17.11 -17.73 -3.05
CA PRO A 63 16.12 -17.55 -4.11
C PRO A 63 14.77 -18.18 -3.76
N ASP A 64 14.76 -19.31 -3.05
CA ASP A 64 13.53 -20.03 -2.70
C ASP A 64 12.79 -19.33 -1.57
N ALA A 65 13.53 -18.82 -0.57
CA ALA A 65 12.96 -17.98 0.48
C ALA A 65 12.39 -16.68 -0.09
N LEU A 66 13.09 -16.03 -1.03
CA LEU A 66 12.59 -14.82 -1.69
C LEU A 66 11.36 -15.11 -2.57
N ALA A 67 11.33 -16.23 -3.29
CA ALA A 67 10.17 -16.64 -4.08
C ALA A 67 8.93 -16.90 -3.21
N THR A 68 9.12 -17.57 -2.06
CA THR A 68 8.07 -17.82 -1.06
C THR A 68 7.56 -16.50 -0.49
N ALA A 69 8.44 -15.63 -0.02
CA ALA A 69 8.07 -14.33 0.56
C ALA A 69 7.30 -13.44 -0.45
N ARG A 70 7.71 -13.45 -1.73
CA ARG A 70 6.96 -12.74 -2.79
C ARG A 70 5.57 -13.32 -3.00
N THR A 71 5.41 -14.63 -2.85
CA THR A 71 4.10 -15.30 -2.96
C THR A 71 3.18 -14.86 -1.82
N ASP A 72 3.69 -14.81 -0.58
CA ASP A 72 2.91 -14.35 0.58
C ASP A 72 2.44 -12.90 0.43
N VAL A 73 3.32 -12.02 -0.07
CA VAL A 73 2.96 -10.63 -0.39
C VAL A 73 1.86 -10.58 -1.46
N ARG A 74 1.96 -11.37 -2.54
CA ARG A 74 0.91 -11.42 -3.58
C ARG A 74 -0.43 -11.95 -3.03
N GLN A 75 -0.40 -12.88 -2.07
CA GLN A 75 -1.63 -13.34 -1.40
C GLN A 75 -2.30 -12.22 -0.62
N GLN A 76 -1.54 -11.39 0.10
CA GLN A 76 -2.09 -10.21 0.80
C GLN A 76 -2.70 -9.20 -0.18
N LEU A 77 -2.04 -8.96 -1.32
CA LEU A 77 -2.58 -8.10 -2.37
C LEU A 77 -3.85 -8.67 -3.01
N GLN A 78 -3.96 -9.99 -3.18
CA GLN A 78 -5.18 -10.64 -3.67
C GLN A 78 -6.35 -10.54 -2.67
N GLN A 79 -6.05 -10.56 -1.36
CA GLN A 79 -7.06 -10.30 -0.33
C GLN A 79 -7.57 -8.86 -0.40
N LEU A 80 -6.66 -7.89 -0.56
CA LEU A 80 -7.05 -6.51 -0.80
C LEU A 80 -7.92 -6.38 -2.07
N GLU A 81 -7.49 -6.95 -3.21
CA GLU A 81 -8.27 -6.98 -4.46
C GLU A 81 -9.70 -7.45 -4.21
N THR A 82 -9.85 -8.58 -3.50
CA THR A 82 -11.16 -9.15 -3.17
C THR A 82 -12.01 -8.18 -2.35
N ARG A 83 -11.42 -7.47 -1.37
CA ARG A 83 -12.15 -6.50 -0.55
C ARG A 83 -12.54 -5.25 -1.35
N VAL A 84 -11.64 -4.70 -2.18
CA VAL A 84 -11.94 -3.50 -2.98
C VAL A 84 -12.93 -3.78 -4.10
N ALA A 85 -12.87 -4.95 -4.73
CA ALA A 85 -13.82 -5.38 -5.75
C ALA A 85 -15.24 -5.52 -5.18
N LYS A 86 -15.38 -6.04 -3.95
CA LYS A 86 -16.68 -6.12 -3.26
C LYS A 86 -17.26 -4.75 -2.93
N ARG A 87 -16.42 -3.77 -2.57
CA ARG A 87 -16.87 -2.41 -2.23
C ARG A 87 -17.28 -1.58 -3.45
N LYS A 88 -16.72 -1.88 -4.63
CA LYS A 88 -17.01 -1.19 -5.90
C LYS A 88 -16.69 0.33 -5.91
N GLY A 89 -15.95 0.82 -4.93
CA GLY A 89 -15.53 2.23 -4.88
C GLY A 89 -14.29 2.52 -5.72
N ARG A 90 -13.98 3.80 -5.96
CA ARG A 90 -12.80 4.28 -6.72
C ARG A 90 -11.45 4.16 -5.97
N PHE A 91 -11.47 4.12 -4.65
CA PHE A 91 -10.31 4.06 -3.77
C PHE A 91 -10.42 2.86 -2.81
N VAL A 92 -9.38 2.60 -2.02
CA VAL A 92 -9.29 1.39 -1.18
C VAL A 92 -10.47 1.25 -0.21
N ALA A 93 -10.91 2.37 0.37
CA ALA A 93 -11.95 2.41 1.39
C ALA A 93 -13.33 2.87 0.88
N GLY A 94 -13.49 3.18 -0.41
CA GLY A 94 -14.75 3.71 -0.95
C GLY A 94 -14.55 4.59 -2.18
N ASP A 95 -15.42 5.58 -2.38
CA ASP A 95 -15.39 6.48 -3.54
C ASP A 95 -14.42 7.65 -3.42
N ASP A 96 -14.04 7.99 -2.18
CA ASP A 96 -13.19 9.12 -1.86
C ASP A 96 -11.76 8.69 -1.53
N PHE A 97 -10.80 9.52 -1.95
CA PHE A 97 -9.39 9.35 -1.58
C PHE A 97 -9.22 9.53 -0.08
N SER A 98 -8.50 8.62 0.56
CA SER A 98 -8.39 8.58 2.03
C SER A 98 -6.99 8.19 2.49
N ARG A 99 -6.80 8.17 3.82
CA ARG A 99 -5.57 7.65 4.43
C ARG A 99 -5.29 6.19 4.07
N ALA A 100 -6.32 5.37 3.82
CA ALA A 100 -6.11 3.99 3.40
C ALA A 100 -5.26 3.92 2.12
N ASP A 101 -5.53 4.80 1.14
CA ASP A 101 -4.75 4.85 -0.10
C ASP A 101 -3.30 5.31 0.15
N CYS A 102 -3.10 6.28 1.04
CA CYS A 102 -1.77 6.73 1.47
C CYS A 102 -0.97 5.62 2.16
N THR A 103 -1.64 4.70 2.85
CA THR A 103 -1.02 3.58 3.55
C THR A 103 -0.69 2.44 2.60
N TRP A 104 -1.61 2.04 1.72
CA TRP A 104 -1.40 0.91 0.81
C TRP A 104 -0.45 1.21 -0.35
N LEU A 105 -0.52 2.41 -0.94
CA LEU A 105 0.24 2.70 -2.17
C LEU A 105 1.76 2.54 -2.01
N PRO A 106 2.42 3.05 -0.95
CA PRO A 106 3.85 2.84 -0.76
C PRO A 106 4.24 1.35 -0.71
N PHE A 107 3.43 0.52 -0.04
CA PHE A 107 3.68 -0.92 0.02
C PHE A 107 3.49 -1.62 -1.33
N VAL A 108 2.48 -1.22 -2.11
CA VAL A 108 2.28 -1.74 -3.47
C VAL A 108 3.45 -1.37 -4.38
N GLU A 109 3.96 -0.13 -4.28
CA GLU A 109 5.11 0.32 -5.08
C GLU A 109 6.41 -0.42 -4.72
N ILE A 110 6.69 -0.59 -3.42
CA ILE A 110 7.91 -1.29 -2.99
C ILE A 110 7.82 -2.81 -3.22
N ALA A 111 6.62 -3.40 -3.12
CA ALA A 111 6.39 -4.81 -3.46
C ALA A 111 6.69 -5.06 -4.95
N ALA A 112 6.19 -4.19 -5.83
CA ALA A 112 6.50 -4.25 -7.26
C ALA A 112 8.01 -4.14 -7.52
N ARG A 113 8.68 -3.16 -6.89
CA ARG A 113 10.14 -3.02 -6.97
C ARG A 113 10.88 -4.26 -6.49
N ALA A 114 10.33 -4.96 -5.49
CA ALA A 114 10.88 -6.19 -4.96
C ALA A 114 10.52 -7.45 -5.77
N GLY A 115 9.79 -7.33 -6.89
CA GLY A 115 9.39 -8.46 -7.74
C GLY A 115 8.08 -9.16 -7.32
N ALA A 116 7.31 -8.57 -6.40
CA ALA A 116 5.96 -8.99 -6.03
C ALA A 116 4.94 -7.98 -6.56
N ASP A 117 4.93 -7.75 -7.88
CA ASP A 117 4.02 -6.81 -8.52
C ASP A 117 2.58 -7.35 -8.59
N LEU A 118 1.63 -6.45 -8.86
CA LEU A 118 0.24 -6.77 -9.15
C LEU A 118 0.16 -7.58 -10.46
N ASP A 119 -0.67 -8.62 -10.45
CA ASP A 119 -1.02 -9.41 -11.63
C ASP A 119 -2.29 -8.82 -12.26
N PRO A 120 -2.24 -8.26 -13.48
CA PRO A 120 -3.43 -7.70 -14.14
C PRO A 120 -4.55 -8.71 -14.39
N ALA A 121 -4.25 -10.00 -14.48
CA ALA A 121 -5.26 -11.03 -14.71
C ALA A 121 -6.10 -11.32 -13.46
N THR A 122 -5.52 -11.18 -12.26
CA THR A 122 -6.19 -11.51 -11.00
C THR A 122 -6.46 -10.31 -10.10
N MET A 123 -5.79 -9.18 -10.35
CA MET A 123 -5.88 -7.93 -9.59
C MET A 123 -6.19 -6.70 -10.46
N PRO A 124 -7.16 -6.75 -11.41
CA PRO A 124 -7.43 -5.63 -12.30
C PRO A 124 -7.86 -4.37 -11.56
N ARG A 125 -8.61 -4.50 -10.44
CA ARG A 125 -9.09 -3.33 -9.71
C ARG A 125 -7.93 -2.56 -9.07
N LEU A 126 -6.96 -3.26 -8.50
CA LEU A 126 -5.75 -2.66 -7.94
C LEU A 126 -4.82 -2.08 -9.02
N VAL A 127 -4.74 -2.70 -10.21
CA VAL A 127 -3.99 -2.12 -11.33
C VAL A 127 -4.58 -0.76 -11.73
N ASP A 128 -5.90 -0.67 -11.90
CA ASP A 128 -6.58 0.59 -12.24
C ASP A 128 -6.46 1.65 -11.14
N TRP A 129 -6.59 1.22 -9.88
CA TRP A 129 -6.39 2.09 -8.72
C TRP A 129 -4.96 2.63 -8.68
N ARG A 130 -3.94 1.77 -8.82
CA ARG A 130 -2.53 2.19 -8.80
C ARG A 130 -2.23 3.15 -9.95
N SER A 131 -2.78 2.91 -11.14
CA SER A 131 -2.66 3.83 -12.28
C SER A 131 -3.25 5.20 -11.95
N SER A 132 -4.46 5.23 -11.38
CA SER A 132 -5.11 6.47 -10.92
C SER A 132 -4.31 7.20 -9.84
N MET A 133 -3.67 6.46 -8.93
CA MET A 133 -2.81 7.01 -7.88
C MET A 133 -1.53 7.61 -8.44
N ARG A 134 -0.86 6.93 -9.39
CA ARG A 134 0.34 7.41 -10.09
C ARG A 134 0.11 8.68 -10.89
N ALA A 135 -1.11 8.90 -11.39
CA ALA A 135 -1.47 10.10 -12.13
C ALA A 135 -1.63 11.36 -11.25
N ARG A 136 -1.62 11.23 -9.91
CA ARG A 136 -1.80 12.37 -9.00
C ARG A 136 -0.50 13.19 -8.89
N PRO A 137 -0.56 14.54 -8.92
CA PRO A 137 0.64 15.37 -8.71
C PRO A 137 1.36 15.11 -7.37
N SER A 138 0.60 14.72 -6.34
CA SER A 138 1.17 14.37 -5.03
C SER A 138 2.07 13.14 -5.09
N TYR A 139 1.77 12.17 -5.96
CA TYR A 139 2.58 10.95 -6.10
C TYR A 139 3.99 11.28 -6.59
N ASP A 140 4.09 12.08 -7.67
CA ASP A 140 5.37 12.45 -8.24
C ASP A 140 6.23 13.24 -7.25
N ARG A 141 5.61 14.18 -6.51
CA ARG A 141 6.27 14.97 -5.46
C ARG A 141 6.76 14.14 -4.27
N SER A 142 6.12 13.01 -3.98
CA SER A 142 6.49 12.12 -2.87
C SER A 142 7.27 10.88 -3.31
N TYR A 143 7.53 10.71 -4.61
CA TYR A 143 8.21 9.52 -5.12
C TYR A 143 9.66 9.47 -4.59
N PRO A 144 10.13 8.31 -4.09
CA PRO A 144 11.49 8.19 -3.55
C PRO A 144 12.55 8.65 -4.57
N PRO A 145 13.30 9.75 -4.31
CA PRO A 145 14.18 10.33 -5.32
C PRO A 145 15.25 9.34 -5.82
N HIS A 146 15.80 8.54 -4.90
CA HIS A 146 16.81 7.52 -5.20
C HIS A 146 16.28 6.32 -6.01
N TRP A 147 14.97 6.21 -6.27
CA TRP A 147 14.41 5.20 -7.18
C TRP A 147 14.34 5.70 -8.63
N ARG A 148 14.49 7.01 -8.86
CA ARG A 148 14.51 7.59 -10.21
C ARG A 148 15.85 7.35 -10.91
N THR A 149 16.93 7.28 -10.15
CA THR A 149 18.26 6.94 -10.65
C THR A 149 18.45 5.44 -10.61
N LYS A 150 18.80 4.84 -11.76
CA LYS A 150 19.18 3.42 -11.85
C LYS A 150 20.62 3.24 -11.39
#